data_AF-A0A372E417-F1
#
_entry.id   AF-A0A372E417-F1
#
_cell.length_a   1.000
_cell.length_b   1.000
_cell.length_c   1.000
_cell.angle_alpha   90.00
_cell.angle_beta   90.00
_cell.angle_gamma   90.00
#
_symmetry.space_group_name_H-M   'P 1'
#
loop_
_entity.id
_entity.type
_entity.pdbx_description
1 polymer ?
#
loop_
_entity_poly.entity_id
_entity_poly.type
_entity_poly.pdbx_seq_one_letter_code
_entity_poly.pdbx_strand_id
1 'polypeptide(L)'
;MKIPFNTRLLPCYVLGAALLLGGISCAAFKSDMDSSNPVIAAQAQRISDIRNQIKNQERLVDTEKAKLKSLEYQPKSAEQELKARKL
;
A
#
# COMPACT_ATOMS: atom_id res chain seq x y z
N MET A 1 -28.47 -20.60 22.26
CA MET A 1 -27.30 -21.24 21.62
C MET A 1 -27.65 -21.57 20.19
N LYS A 2 -27.11 -20.83 19.21
CA LYS A 2 -27.07 -21.13 17.78
C LYS A 2 -26.19 -20.08 17.09
N ILE A 3 -25.02 -20.51 16.63
CA ILE A 3 -24.06 -19.72 15.86
C ILE A 3 -24.34 -20.02 14.39
N PRO A 4 -24.57 -19.03 13.51
CA PRO A 4 -24.39 -19.25 12.08
C PRO A 4 -23.00 -18.79 11.67
N PHE A 5 -22.15 -19.79 11.44
CA PHE A 5 -20.96 -19.72 10.61
C PHE A 5 -21.38 -19.18 9.23
N ASN A 6 -20.89 -18.01 8.84
CA ASN A 6 -21.04 -17.55 7.46
C ASN A 6 -19.67 -17.30 6.84
N THR A 7 -19.28 -18.32 6.07
CA THR A 7 -18.15 -18.42 5.18
C THR A 7 -18.18 -17.26 4.18
N ARG A 8 -17.33 -16.25 4.37
CA ARG A 8 -16.94 -15.35 3.29
C ARG A 8 -15.46 -15.53 3.04
N LEU A 9 -15.18 -16.24 1.94
CA LEU A 9 -13.88 -16.34 1.31
C LEU A 9 -13.27 -14.94 1.20
N LEU A 10 -12.15 -14.72 1.88
CA LEU A 10 -11.23 -13.64 1.59
C LEU A 10 -10.32 -14.12 0.46
N PRO A 11 -10.42 -13.58 -0.77
CA PRO A 11 -9.46 -13.91 -1.82
C PRO A 11 -8.10 -13.31 -1.43
N CYS A 12 -7.16 -14.22 -1.24
CA CYS A 12 -5.75 -13.98 -1.07
C CYS A 12 -5.19 -13.35 -2.35
N TYR A 13 -5.07 -12.03 -2.40
CA TYR A 13 -4.27 -11.36 -3.44
C TYR A 13 -2.89 -11.07 -2.88
N VAL A 14 -2.03 -12.09 -2.93
CA VAL A 14 -0.59 -11.90 -2.92
C VAL A 14 -0.22 -11.26 -4.27
N LEU A 15 -0.28 -9.93 -4.36
CA LEU A 15 0.34 -9.21 -5.48
C LEU A 15 1.82 -8.97 -5.14
N GLY A 16 2.59 -10.04 -5.29
CA GLY A 16 4.03 -9.94 -5.45
C GLY A 16 4.34 -9.41 -6.84
N ALA A 17 4.81 -8.17 -6.94
CA ALA A 17 5.48 -7.68 -8.13
C ALA A 17 6.58 -6.70 -7.69
N ALA A 18 7.78 -7.25 -7.52
CA ALA A 18 9.01 -6.48 -7.43
C ALA A 18 9.21 -5.71 -8.75
N LEU A 19 9.09 -4.39 -8.71
CA LEU A 19 9.51 -3.52 -9.80
C LEU A 19 10.65 -2.62 -9.32
N LEU A 20 11.84 -3.21 -9.35
CA LEU A 20 13.10 -2.47 -9.39
C LEU A 20 13.22 -1.78 -10.75
N LEU A 21 12.66 -0.58 -10.86
CA LEU A 21 13.01 0.37 -11.93
C LEU A 21 13.54 1.65 -11.27
N GLY A 22 14.62 1.46 -10.51
CA GLY A 22 15.39 2.54 -9.92
C GLY A 22 16.35 3.14 -10.94
N GLY A 23 15.99 4.31 -11.45
CA GLY A 23 16.98 5.37 -11.65
C GLY A 23 17.64 5.47 -13.01
N ILE A 24 16.89 5.76 -14.08
CA ILE A 24 17.43 6.52 -15.21
C ILE A 24 16.41 7.61 -15.61
N SER A 25 16.79 8.87 -15.34
CA SER A 25 16.37 10.10 -16.04
C SER A 25 14.97 10.68 -15.81
N CYS A 26 14.78 11.32 -14.65
CA CYS A 26 13.65 12.24 -14.42
C CYS A 26 13.62 13.41 -15.44
N ALA A 27 14.79 13.82 -15.98
CA ALA A 27 14.90 14.89 -16.97
C ALA A 27 14.42 14.48 -18.38
N ALA A 28 14.77 13.27 -18.85
CA ALA A 28 14.31 12.75 -20.13
C ALA A 28 12.79 12.54 -20.13
N PHE A 29 12.27 12.03 -19.01
CA PHE A 29 10.84 11.80 -18.86
C PHE A 29 10.00 13.09 -18.87
N LYS A 30 10.51 14.18 -18.29
CA LYS A 30 9.85 15.48 -18.35
C LYS A 30 9.93 16.08 -19.76
N SER A 31 11.05 15.89 -20.46
CA SER A 31 11.19 16.26 -21.87
C SER A 31 10.24 15.48 -22.79
N ASP A 32 9.93 14.22 -22.47
CA ASP A 32 9.00 13.39 -23.25
C ASP A 32 7.55 13.82 -23.06
N MET A 33 7.19 14.36 -21.88
CA MET A 33 5.86 14.96 -21.65
C MET A 33 5.63 16.21 -22.51
N ASP A 34 6.68 17.01 -22.72
CA ASP A 34 6.65 18.22 -23.56
C ASP A 34 6.97 17.92 -25.04
N SER A 35 7.02 16.64 -25.43
CA SER A 35 7.37 16.22 -26.80
C SER A 35 6.35 16.70 -27.82
N SER A 36 6.82 17.18 -28.97
CA SER A 36 5.98 17.50 -30.12
C SER A 36 5.35 16.26 -30.77
N ASN A 37 5.78 15.05 -30.39
CA ASN A 37 5.13 13.81 -30.79
C ASN A 37 4.00 13.46 -29.80
N PRO A 38 2.72 13.51 -30.22
CA PRO A 38 1.58 13.34 -29.32
C PRO A 38 1.51 11.93 -28.69
N VAL A 39 2.06 10.91 -29.35
CA VAL A 39 2.10 9.55 -28.82
C VAL A 39 3.08 9.46 -27.64
N ILE A 40 4.25 10.08 -27.79
CA ILE A 40 5.29 10.12 -26.75
C ILE A 40 4.79 10.92 -25.54
N ALA A 41 4.22 12.11 -25.78
CA ALA A 41 3.64 12.94 -24.72
C ALA A 41 2.53 12.22 -23.95
N ALA A 42 1.60 11.56 -24.65
CA ALA A 42 0.52 10.80 -24.01
C ALA A 42 1.05 9.61 -23.19
N GLN A 43 2.08 8.92 -23.68
CA GLN A 43 2.69 7.82 -22.95
C GLN A 43 3.43 8.29 -21.70
N ALA A 44 4.18 9.39 -21.78
CA ALA A 44 4.86 9.99 -20.65
C ALA A 44 3.85 10.47 -19.58
N GLN A 45 2.73 11.08 -19.99
CA GLN A 45 1.66 11.45 -19.06
C GLN A 45 1.10 10.22 -18.33
N ARG A 46 0.78 9.13 -19.04
CA ARG A 46 0.27 7.89 -18.42
C ARG A 46 1.23 7.31 -17.40
N ILE A 47 2.53 7.28 -17.71
CA ILE A 47 3.53 6.78 -16.76
C ILE A 47 3.62 7.71 -15.54
N SER A 48 3.48 9.02 -15.71
CA SER A 48 3.42 9.98 -14.58
C SER A 48 2.22 9.70 -13.67
N ASP A 49 1.04 9.48 -14.27
CA ASP A 49 -0.19 9.18 -13.54
C ASP A 49 -0.06 7.87 -12.76
N ILE A 50 0.48 6.82 -13.38
CA ILE A 50 0.75 5.53 -12.72
C ILE A 50 1.72 5.71 -11.55
N ARG A 51 2.81 6.48 -11.72
CA ARG A 51 3.75 6.76 -10.61
C ARG A 51 3.07 7.48 -9.44
N ASN A 52 2.16 8.42 -9.73
CA ASN A 52 1.40 9.12 -8.70
C ASN A 52 0.42 8.17 -7.99
N GLN A 53 -0.24 7.26 -8.73
CA GLN A 53 -1.09 6.22 -8.14
C GLN A 53 -0.29 5.28 -7.22
N ILE A 54 0.91 4.85 -7.64
CA ILE A 54 1.80 4.02 -6.82
C ILE A 54 2.12 4.72 -5.50
N LYS A 55 2.58 5.98 -5.55
CA LYS A 55 2.91 6.77 -4.35
C LYS A 55 1.71 6.92 -3.40
N ASN A 56 0.51 7.07 -3.95
CA ASN A 56 -0.69 7.16 -3.12
C ASN A 56 -0.99 5.82 -2.44
N GLN A 57 -0.84 4.71 -3.16
CA GLN A 57 -1.04 3.38 -2.60
C GLN A 57 -0.02 3.05 -1.51
N GLU A 58 1.25 3.44 -1.69
CA GLU A 58 2.30 3.29 -0.66
C GLU A 58 1.90 4.00 0.65
N ARG A 59 1.40 5.24 0.58
CA ARG A 59 0.93 5.97 1.77
C ARG A 59 -0.24 5.29 2.47
N LEU A 60 -1.17 4.69 1.70
CA LEU A 60 -2.28 3.93 2.27
C LEU A 60 -1.75 2.70 3.00
N VAL A 61 -0.83 1.96 2.40
CA VAL A 61 -0.20 0.78 3.02
C VAL A 61 0.54 1.16 4.30
N ASP A 62 1.28 2.27 4.31
CA ASP A 62 1.98 2.72 5.51
C ASP A 62 1.02 3.11 6.64
N THR A 63 -0.11 3.72 6.29
CA THR A 63 -1.18 4.03 7.24
C THR A 63 -1.77 2.75 7.84
N GLU A 64 -2.08 1.76 7.02
CA GLU A 64 -2.63 0.48 7.50
C GLU A 64 -1.61 -0.31 8.33
N LYS A 65 -0.32 -0.26 7.99
CA LYS A 65 0.76 -0.83 8.83
C LYS A 65 0.82 -0.17 10.20
N ALA A 66 0.68 1.16 10.26
CA ALA A 66 0.66 1.88 11.54
C ALA A 66 -0.55 1.49 12.41
N LYS A 67 -1.73 1.35 11.79
CA LYS A 67 -2.93 0.84 12.47
C LYS A 67 -2.74 -0.59 12.98
N LEU A 68 -2.19 -1.47 12.15
CA LEU A 68 -1.92 -2.86 12.55
C LEU A 68 -0.99 -2.91 13.76
N LYS A 69 0.10 -2.15 13.74
CA LYS A 69 1.04 -2.06 14.87
C LYS A 69 0.33 -1.56 16.14
N SER A 70 -0.54 -0.57 16.02
CA SER A 70 -1.36 -0.09 17.16
C SER A 70 -2.27 -1.19 17.71
N LEU A 71 -2.95 -1.95 16.84
CA LEU A 71 -3.80 -3.07 17.24
C LEU A 71 -2.99 -4.17 17.93
N GLU A 72 -1.77 -4.48 17.47
CA GLU A 72 -0.88 -5.46 18.10
C GLU A 72 -0.43 -5.06 19.52
N TYR A 73 -0.40 -3.76 19.84
CA TYR A 73 -0.10 -3.31 21.20
C TYR A 73 -1.27 -3.49 22.18
N GLN A 74 -2.52 -3.48 21.69
CA GLN A 74 -3.71 -3.62 22.54
C GLN A 74 -3.75 -4.94 23.33
N PRO A 75 -3.53 -6.13 22.73
CA PRO A 75 -3.54 -7.38 23.50
C PRO A 75 -2.38 -7.42 24.50
N LYS A 76 -1.21 -6.89 24.15
CA LYS A 76 -0.06 -6.82 25.09
C LYS A 76 -0.38 -5.96 26.32
N SER A 77 -1.04 -4.82 26.11
CA SER A 77 -1.52 -3.98 27.22
C SER A 77 -2.56 -4.71 28.07
N ALA A 78 -3.56 -5.33 27.42
CA ALA A 78 -4.61 -6.07 28.11
C ALA A 78 -4.06 -7.28 28.91
N GLU A 79 -3.07 -8.00 28.38
CA GLU A 79 -2.38 -9.09 29.08
C GLU A 79 -1.63 -8.59 30.31
N GLN A 80 -0.93 -7.46 30.20
CA GLN A 80 -0.25 -6.83 31.33
C GLN A 80 -1.23 -6.39 32.42
N GLU A 81 -2.34 -5.76 32.05
CA GLU A 81 -3.40 -5.37 32.98
C GLU A 81 -4.02 -6.58 33.68
N LEU A 82 -4.30 -7.67 32.93
CA LEU A 82 -4.82 -8.90 33.51
C LEU A 82 -3.85 -9.53 34.50
N LYS A 83 -2.55 -9.54 34.18
CA LYS A 83 -1.49 -10.05 35.07
C LYS A 83 -1.40 -9.22 36.35
N ALA A 84 -1.47 -7.89 36.23
CA ALA A 84 -1.43 -6.99 37.39
C ALA A 84 -2.62 -7.17 38.34
N ARG A 85 -3.81 -7.50 37.82
CA ARG A 85 -5.03 -7.74 38.63
C ARG A 85 -5.10 -9.11 39.28
N LYS A 86 -4.27 -10.07 38.85
CA LYS A 86 -4.20 -11.43 39.40
C LYS A 86 -3.15 -11.58 40.52
N LEU A 87 -2.34 -10.55 40.73
CA LEU A 87 -1.43 -10.39 41.88
C LEU A 87 -2.16 -9.67 43.00
#